data_AF-A0A6G9Y9Z4-F1
#
_entry.id   AF-A0A6G9Y9Z4-F1
#
_cell.length_a   1.000
_cell.length_b   1.000
_cell.length_c   1.000
_cell.angle_alpha   90.00
_cell.angle_beta   90.00
_cell.angle_gamma   90.00
#
_symmetry.space_group_name_H-M   'P 1'
#
loop_
_entity.id
_entity.type
_entity.pdbx_description
1 polymer ?
#
loop_
_entity_poly.entity_id
_entity_poly.type
_entity_poly.pdbx_seq_one_letter_code
_entity_poly.pdbx_strand_id
1 'polypeptide(L)'
;MSKPVKEVRRALTDTEISALTDSIANATSMSELVDAAVRGLFDTLLADHGRRFGDFDRDNPLDPQRFAIPATQWQALAGAVTSRADQWGAATTIGMELVNIWPSTFEDPAVPEPPLTVVDRRPHQFDIHITRDAADEIAKCEAHLASLADYYGPTSAHCLDAIRSWHSLVVRLFTTRRGADTTVTRDGRFSLLISCDHLIYAVVFHGWRRQCTDPACHATASDDGSWRKPYESAPLLAHAHTPNYPFDAPQPGDWSFHS
;
A
#
# COMPACT_ATOMS: atom_id res chain seq x y z
N MET A 1 -19.68 10.25 28.58
CA MET A 1 -18.91 9.09 28.08
C MET A 1 -17.83 8.79 29.09
N SER A 2 -17.89 7.65 29.77
CA SER A 2 -16.83 7.22 30.71
C SER A 2 -15.56 6.92 29.91
N LYS A 3 -14.41 7.46 30.34
CA LYS A 3 -13.11 7.10 29.78
C LYS A 3 -12.92 5.59 29.93
N PRO A 4 -12.44 4.87 28.90
CA PRO A 4 -12.07 3.47 29.06
C PRO A 4 -11.02 3.36 30.17
N VAL A 5 -11.25 2.46 31.12
CA VAL A 5 -10.28 2.14 32.17
C VAL A 5 -9.10 1.45 31.49
N LYS A 6 -7.90 2.04 31.59
CA LYS A 6 -6.68 1.42 31.08
C LYS A 6 -6.32 0.26 32.00
N GLU A 7 -6.13 -0.94 31.43
CA GLU A 7 -5.76 -2.16 32.13
C GLU A 7 -4.28 -2.09 32.57
N VAL A 8 -3.41 -1.56 31.72
CA VAL A 8 -2.00 -1.32 32.04
C VAL A 8 -1.59 0.07 31.54
N ARG A 9 -1.05 0.90 32.44
CA ARG A 9 -0.50 2.22 32.13
C ARG A 9 0.79 2.41 32.91
N ARG A 10 1.94 2.21 32.27
CA ARG A 10 3.25 2.33 32.92
C ARG A 10 4.36 2.69 31.95
N ALA A 11 5.45 3.22 32.49
CA ALA A 11 6.71 3.29 31.77
C ALA A 11 7.35 1.90 31.64
N LEU A 12 8.04 1.69 30.53
CA LEU A 12 8.97 0.59 30.37
C LEU A 12 10.27 0.93 31.11
N THR A 13 10.91 -0.09 31.68
CA THR A 13 12.23 0.01 32.29
C THR A 13 13.32 0.02 31.20
N ASP A 14 14.52 0.47 31.56
CA ASP A 14 15.66 0.48 30.64
C ASP A 14 15.97 -0.91 30.09
N THR A 15 15.90 -1.94 30.94
CA THR A 15 16.11 -3.34 30.54
C THR A 15 15.06 -3.83 29.54
N GLU A 16 13.80 -3.46 29.74
CA GLU A 16 12.71 -3.79 28.82
C GLU A 16 12.89 -3.09 27.47
N ILE A 17 13.24 -1.79 27.48
CA ILE A 17 13.50 -1.03 26.27
C ILE A 17 14.68 -1.65 25.51
N SER A 18 15.79 -1.95 26.19
CA SER A 18 16.95 -2.58 25.56
C SER A 18 16.59 -3.92 24.92
N ALA A 19 15.88 -4.80 25.62
CA ALA A 19 15.46 -6.10 25.09
C ALA A 19 14.56 -5.97 23.85
N LEU A 20 13.60 -5.03 23.88
CA LEU A 20 12.74 -4.73 22.73
C LEU A 20 13.55 -4.21 21.54
N THR A 21 14.46 -3.26 21.79
CA THR A 21 15.27 -2.67 20.73
C THR A 21 16.24 -3.67 20.11
N ASP A 22 16.80 -4.59 20.91
CA ASP A 22 17.66 -5.66 20.42
C ASP A 22 16.86 -6.65 19.56
N SER A 23 15.64 -7.01 19.98
CA SER A 23 14.76 -7.87 19.19
C SER A 23 14.38 -7.22 17.85
N ILE A 24 14.00 -5.94 17.88
CA ILE A 24 13.74 -5.13 16.68
C ILE A 24 14.98 -5.07 15.77
N ALA A 25 16.16 -4.80 16.35
CA ALA A 25 17.41 -4.68 15.60
C ALA A 25 17.82 -5.98 14.90
N ASN A 26 17.48 -7.13 15.50
CA ASN A 26 17.86 -8.47 15.01
C ASN A 26 16.82 -9.11 14.09
N ALA A 27 15.64 -8.52 13.91
CA ALA A 27 14.64 -9.02 12.96
C ALA A 27 15.21 -9.12 11.53
N THR A 28 15.01 -10.24 10.86
CA THR A 28 15.55 -10.52 9.51
C THR A 28 14.52 -10.40 8.39
N SER A 29 13.24 -10.27 8.73
CA SER A 29 12.13 -10.04 7.80
C SER A 29 11.10 -9.06 8.39
N MET A 30 10.18 -8.56 7.55
CA MET A 30 9.06 -7.74 8.03
C MET A 30 8.14 -8.48 8.99
N SER A 31 7.90 -9.78 8.77
CA SER A 31 7.08 -10.58 9.69
C SER A 31 7.71 -10.70 11.07
N GLU A 32 9.02 -10.94 11.13
CA GLU A 32 9.76 -10.99 12.40
C GLU A 32 9.81 -9.62 13.09
N LEU A 33 9.94 -8.53 12.31
CA LEU A 33 9.92 -7.18 12.86
C LEU A 33 8.57 -6.86 13.51
N VAL A 34 7.46 -7.19 12.83
CA VAL A 34 6.10 -6.99 13.38
C VAL A 34 5.94 -7.81 14.65
N ASP A 35 6.40 -9.06 14.67
CA ASP A 35 6.33 -9.90 15.87
C ASP A 35 7.13 -9.30 17.03
N ALA A 36 8.39 -8.95 16.80
CA ALA A 36 9.26 -8.31 17.79
C ALA A 36 8.65 -7.00 18.33
N ALA A 37 8.09 -6.18 17.44
CA ALA A 37 7.51 -4.87 17.77
C ALA A 37 6.19 -4.98 18.53
N VAL A 38 5.30 -5.89 18.14
CA VAL A 38 3.94 -5.99 18.69
C VAL A 38 3.89 -6.99 19.83
N ARG A 39 4.23 -8.27 19.56
CA ARG A 39 4.20 -9.33 20.57
C ARG A 39 5.19 -9.02 21.68
N GLY A 40 6.42 -8.60 21.35
CA GLY A 40 7.43 -8.24 22.34
C GLY A 40 6.95 -7.13 23.29
N LEU A 41 6.36 -6.06 22.74
CA LEU A 41 5.85 -4.94 23.54
C LEU A 41 4.70 -5.35 24.47
N PHE A 42 3.72 -6.10 23.96
CA PHE A 42 2.60 -6.54 24.79
C PHE A 42 3.00 -7.59 25.82
N ASP A 43 3.85 -8.56 25.47
CA ASP A 43 4.40 -9.52 26.43
C ASP A 43 5.11 -8.81 27.58
N THR A 44 5.86 -7.75 27.27
CA THR A 44 6.54 -6.91 28.27
C THR A 44 5.52 -6.22 29.19
N LEU A 45 4.49 -5.58 28.63
CA LEU A 45 3.46 -4.90 29.41
C LEU A 45 2.61 -5.84 30.27
N LEU A 46 2.40 -7.08 29.80
CA LEU A 46 1.57 -8.09 30.45
C LEU A 46 2.33 -8.97 31.45
N ALA A 47 3.67 -8.93 31.44
CA ALA A 47 4.52 -9.79 32.27
C ALA A 47 4.14 -9.73 33.76
N ASP A 48 3.91 -8.52 34.29
CA ASP A 48 3.53 -8.29 35.70
C ASP A 48 2.17 -8.91 36.07
N HIS A 49 1.35 -9.21 35.06
CA HIS A 49 0.01 -9.79 35.21
C HIS A 49 0.01 -11.30 34.93
N GLY A 50 1.17 -11.91 34.68
CA GLY A 50 1.31 -13.33 34.36
C GLY A 50 0.68 -13.73 33.03
N ARG A 51 0.50 -12.76 32.11
CA ARG A 51 -0.13 -12.96 30.80
C ARG A 51 0.86 -12.67 29.67
N ARG A 52 0.52 -13.12 28.47
CA ARG A 52 1.23 -12.92 27.21
C ARG A 52 0.26 -12.53 26.10
N PHE A 53 0.77 -11.96 25.02
CA PHE A 53 0.04 -11.67 23.80
C PHE A 53 -0.62 -12.93 23.22
N GLY A 54 0.04 -14.09 23.34
CA GLY A 54 -0.50 -15.39 22.90
C GLY A 54 -1.72 -15.89 23.68
N ASP A 55 -2.06 -15.27 24.81
CA ASP A 55 -3.25 -15.62 25.61
C ASP A 55 -4.53 -14.95 25.07
N PHE A 56 -4.42 -14.15 24.01
CA PHE A 56 -5.53 -13.50 23.33
C PHE A 56 -5.79 -14.21 21.99
N ASP A 57 -7.06 -14.38 21.66
CA ASP A 57 -7.50 -15.07 20.44
C ASP A 57 -8.63 -14.29 19.74
N ARG A 58 -9.29 -14.93 18.78
CA ARG A 58 -10.37 -14.30 18.01
C ARG A 58 -11.61 -14.01 18.87
N ASP A 59 -11.88 -14.82 19.89
CA ASP A 59 -13.06 -14.72 20.73
C ASP A 59 -12.81 -13.77 21.92
N ASN A 60 -11.55 -13.58 22.29
CA ASN A 60 -11.08 -12.60 23.27
C ASN A 60 -9.92 -11.76 22.71
N PRO A 61 -10.21 -10.82 21.78
CA PRO A 61 -9.17 -10.03 21.14
C PRO A 61 -8.52 -9.05 22.12
N LEU A 62 -7.21 -8.84 21.96
CA LEU A 62 -6.50 -7.78 22.66
C LEU A 62 -6.99 -6.41 22.15
N ASP A 63 -7.31 -5.51 23.08
CA ASP A 63 -7.66 -4.11 22.79
C ASP A 63 -6.47 -3.20 23.13
N PRO A 64 -5.71 -2.70 22.12
CA PRO A 64 -4.53 -1.87 22.36
C PRO A 64 -4.81 -0.59 23.14
N GLN A 65 -6.04 -0.05 23.08
CA GLN A 65 -6.41 1.21 23.73
C GLN A 65 -6.49 1.08 25.25
N ARG A 66 -6.54 -0.14 25.79
CA ARG A 66 -6.47 -0.42 27.23
C ARG A 66 -5.06 -0.37 27.78
N PHE A 67 -4.05 -0.36 26.93
CA PHE A 67 -2.66 -0.30 27.30
C PHE A 67 -2.10 1.10 27.02
N ALA A 68 -1.15 1.55 27.84
CA ALA A 68 -0.44 2.78 27.54
C ALA A 68 0.98 2.85 28.08
N ILE A 69 1.85 3.49 27.28
CA ILE A 69 3.24 3.84 27.64
C ILE A 69 3.48 5.35 27.47
N PRO A 70 4.53 5.92 28.09
CA PRO A 70 4.93 7.30 27.88
C PRO A 70 5.15 7.63 26.39
N ALA A 71 4.71 8.81 25.96
CA ALA A 71 4.82 9.26 24.57
C ALA A 71 6.26 9.24 24.05
N THR A 72 7.23 9.62 24.90
CA THR A 72 8.66 9.61 24.58
C THR A 72 9.18 8.21 24.27
N GLN A 73 8.83 7.21 25.09
CA GLN A 73 9.20 5.81 24.87
C GLN A 73 8.51 5.23 23.62
N TRP A 74 7.24 5.58 23.40
CA TRP A 74 6.51 5.18 22.19
C TRP A 74 7.19 5.69 20.93
N GLN A 75 7.54 6.99 20.89
CA GLN A 75 8.21 7.62 19.75
C GLN A 75 9.58 7.01 19.47
N ALA A 76 10.37 6.76 20.52
CA ALA A 76 11.66 6.13 20.39
C ALA A 76 11.54 4.71 19.79
N LEU A 77 10.65 3.87 20.33
CA LEU A 77 10.42 2.52 19.81
C LEU A 77 9.85 2.55 18.38
N ALA A 78 8.93 3.46 18.07
CA ALA A 78 8.40 3.64 16.71
C ALA A 78 9.53 4.03 15.74
N GLY A 79 10.45 4.89 16.18
CA GLY A 79 11.67 5.25 15.45
C GLY A 79 12.57 4.03 15.18
N ALA A 80 12.78 3.18 16.18
CA ALA A 80 13.56 1.95 16.01
C ALA A 80 12.91 0.97 15.02
N VAL A 81 11.59 0.77 15.10
CA VAL A 81 10.85 -0.11 14.17
C VAL A 81 10.89 0.45 12.76
N THR A 82 10.59 1.73 12.57
CA THR A 82 10.58 2.36 11.23
C THR A 82 11.98 2.42 10.61
N SER A 83 13.02 2.72 11.40
CA SER A 83 14.43 2.65 10.98
C SER A 83 14.82 1.24 10.55
N ARG A 84 14.42 0.21 11.31
CA ARG A 84 14.66 -1.18 10.94
C ARG A 84 13.94 -1.56 9.64
N ALA A 85 12.69 -1.13 9.51
CA ALA A 85 11.82 -1.41 8.38
C ALA A 85 12.30 -0.75 7.07
N ASP A 86 13.09 0.32 7.17
CA ASP A 86 13.61 1.06 6.02
C ASP A 86 14.56 0.21 5.16
N GLN A 87 15.18 -0.85 5.71
CA GLN A 87 15.95 -1.80 4.91
C GLN A 87 15.10 -2.48 3.84
N TRP A 88 13.82 -2.73 4.13
CA TRP A 88 12.88 -3.33 3.20
C TRP A 88 12.00 -2.29 2.50
N GLY A 89 12.25 -0.99 2.73
CA GLY A 89 11.41 0.06 2.15
C GLY A 89 10.01 0.18 2.79
N ALA A 90 9.81 -0.39 3.97
CA ALA A 90 8.50 -0.51 4.62
C ALA A 90 8.24 0.56 5.70
N ALA A 91 9.16 1.51 5.90
CA ALA A 91 9.13 2.45 7.03
C ALA A 91 7.82 3.24 7.14
N THR A 92 7.29 3.76 6.03
CA THR A 92 6.02 4.51 6.03
C THR A 92 4.83 3.61 6.32
N THR A 93 4.78 2.43 5.68
CA THR A 93 3.68 1.47 5.84
C THR A 93 3.59 1.00 7.28
N ILE A 94 4.70 0.53 7.86
CA ILE A 94 4.71 0.07 9.24
C ILE A 94 4.37 1.21 10.21
N GLY A 95 4.87 2.42 9.97
CA GLY A 95 4.58 3.58 10.81
C GLY A 95 3.08 3.90 10.90
N MET A 96 2.34 3.74 9.79
CA MET A 96 0.88 3.90 9.78
C MET A 96 0.17 2.77 10.55
N GLU A 97 0.62 1.53 10.39
CA GLU A 97 0.03 0.38 11.08
C GLU A 97 0.24 0.43 12.60
N LEU A 98 1.43 0.86 13.05
CA LEU A 98 1.74 0.98 14.48
C LEU A 98 0.72 1.83 15.23
N VAL A 99 0.22 2.91 14.64
CA VAL A 99 -0.80 3.78 15.27
C VAL A 99 -2.07 3.01 15.65
N ASN A 100 -2.42 1.97 14.88
CA ASN A 100 -3.64 1.20 15.08
C ASN A 100 -3.44 -0.01 16.02
N ILE A 101 -2.24 -0.61 16.01
CA ILE A 101 -1.98 -1.90 16.68
C ILE A 101 -1.19 -1.77 17.99
N TRP A 102 -0.54 -0.63 18.25
CA TRP A 102 0.23 -0.42 19.48
C TRP A 102 -0.58 0.18 20.63
N PRO A 103 -0.08 0.05 21.88
CA PRO A 103 -0.62 0.75 23.04
C PRO A 103 -0.79 2.25 22.80
N SER A 104 -1.79 2.84 23.44
CA SER A 104 -1.97 4.28 23.48
C SER A 104 -0.82 5.01 24.21
N THR A 105 -0.70 6.32 24.05
CA THR A 105 0.35 7.09 24.74
C THR A 105 -0.17 7.80 25.99
N PHE A 106 0.75 8.28 26.82
CA PHE A 106 0.48 9.32 27.81
C PHE A 106 1.68 10.21 28.07
N GLU A 107 1.43 11.44 28.54
CA GLU A 107 2.49 12.36 28.95
C GLU A 107 3.04 11.99 30.33
N ASP A 108 4.36 11.84 30.41
CA ASP A 108 5.09 11.65 31.67
C ASP A 108 6.42 12.44 31.63
N PRO A 109 6.47 13.64 32.23
CA PRO A 109 7.67 14.47 32.21
C PRO A 109 8.83 13.91 33.04
N ALA A 110 8.58 12.89 33.90
CA ALA A 110 9.62 12.24 34.68
C ALA A 110 10.35 11.15 33.88
N VAL A 111 9.83 10.74 32.72
CA VAL A 111 10.42 9.71 31.87
C VAL A 111 11.16 10.38 30.71
N PRO A 112 12.50 10.45 30.75
CA PRO A 112 13.28 11.01 29.65
C PRO A 112 13.15 10.15 28.40
N GLU A 113 13.44 10.75 27.24
CA GLU A 113 13.51 10.01 25.98
C GLU A 113 14.62 8.96 26.06
N PRO A 114 14.35 7.69 25.70
CA PRO A 114 15.37 6.66 25.67
C PRO A 114 16.45 7.00 24.65
N PRO A 115 17.75 6.90 24.99
CA PRO A 115 18.83 7.18 24.06
C PRO A 115 18.97 6.03 23.05
N LEU A 116 18.17 6.06 21.98
CA LEU A 116 18.24 5.07 20.90
C LEU A 116 19.16 5.55 19.78
N THR A 117 20.06 4.67 19.35
CA THR A 117 20.91 4.94 18.18
C THR A 117 20.10 4.67 16.92
N VAL A 118 19.73 5.71 16.19
CA VAL A 118 19.13 5.57 14.86
C VAL A 118 20.22 5.16 13.88
N VAL A 119 20.17 3.92 13.41
CA VAL A 119 21.08 3.40 12.39
C VAL A 119 20.42 3.59 11.03
N ASP A 120 21.12 4.21 10.08
CA ASP A 120 20.66 4.22 8.69
C ASP A 120 20.78 2.80 8.10
N ARG A 121 19.64 2.13 7.96
CA ARG A 121 19.57 0.75 7.42
C ARG A 121 19.06 0.71 5.99
N ARG A 122 18.95 1.86 5.32
CA ARG A 122 18.55 1.92 3.92
C ARG A 122 19.56 1.11 3.09
N PRO A 123 19.08 0.27 2.15
CA PRO A 123 19.99 -0.46 1.31
C PRO A 123 20.78 0.53 0.43
N HIS A 124 22.08 0.28 0.26
CA HIS A 124 22.94 1.13 -0.57
C HIS A 124 22.61 1.01 -2.06
N GLN A 125 21.97 -0.08 -2.46
CA GLN A 125 21.53 -0.38 -3.81
C GLN A 125 20.11 -0.93 -3.75
N PHE A 126 19.29 -0.54 -4.73
CA PHE A 126 17.95 -1.09 -4.95
C PHE A 126 17.98 -1.83 -6.28
N ASP A 127 17.57 -3.10 -6.27
CA ASP A 127 17.57 -3.95 -7.46
C ASP A 127 16.14 -4.09 -8.00
N ILE A 128 15.98 -3.88 -9.30
CA ILE A 128 14.72 -4.06 -10.01
C ILE A 128 14.93 -5.11 -11.10
N HIS A 129 14.33 -6.27 -10.92
CA HIS A 129 14.36 -7.38 -11.84
C HIS A 129 13.14 -7.34 -12.76
N ILE A 130 13.35 -7.00 -14.03
CA ILE A 130 12.29 -6.99 -15.04
C ILE A 130 12.38 -8.27 -15.85
N THR A 131 11.35 -9.11 -15.78
CA THR A 131 11.28 -10.31 -16.63
C THR A 131 11.13 -9.93 -18.10
N ARG A 132 11.56 -10.82 -19.00
CA ARG A 132 11.42 -10.61 -20.45
C ARG A 132 9.98 -10.29 -20.85
N ASP A 133 9.02 -11.07 -20.35
CA ASP A 133 7.60 -10.89 -20.68
C ASP A 133 7.07 -9.54 -20.15
N ALA A 134 7.56 -9.06 -19.01
CA ALA A 134 7.25 -7.74 -18.50
C ALA A 134 7.83 -6.63 -19.40
N ALA A 135 9.08 -6.79 -19.87
CA ALA A 135 9.69 -5.84 -20.80
C ALA A 135 8.91 -5.76 -22.12
N ASP A 136 8.49 -6.90 -22.65
CA ASP A 136 7.64 -6.96 -23.85
C ASP A 136 6.28 -6.29 -23.62
N GLU A 137 5.68 -6.45 -22.44
CA GLU A 137 4.41 -5.80 -22.11
C GLU A 137 4.56 -4.29 -21.89
N ILE A 138 5.66 -3.83 -21.28
CA ILE A 138 6.02 -2.40 -21.18
C ILE A 138 6.12 -1.79 -22.59
N ALA A 139 6.79 -2.46 -23.52
CA ALA A 139 6.89 -2.00 -24.91
C ALA A 139 5.51 -1.91 -25.59
N LYS A 140 4.58 -2.82 -25.27
CA LYS A 140 3.19 -2.74 -25.76
C LYS A 140 2.43 -1.57 -25.14
N CYS A 141 2.64 -1.25 -23.87
CA CYS A 141 2.06 -0.06 -23.24
C CYS A 141 2.53 1.22 -23.96
N GLU A 142 3.82 1.35 -24.25
CA GLU A 142 4.37 2.49 -25.00
C GLU A 142 3.80 2.57 -26.42
N ALA A 143 3.73 1.44 -27.13
CA ALA A 143 3.11 1.38 -28.45
C ALA A 143 1.62 1.77 -28.41
N HIS A 144 0.91 1.42 -27.34
CA HIS A 144 -0.48 1.81 -27.15
C HIS A 144 -0.60 3.33 -26.92
N LEU A 145 0.27 3.93 -26.10
CA LEU A 145 0.32 5.39 -25.92
C LEU A 145 0.59 6.12 -27.24
N ALA A 146 1.53 5.61 -28.06
CA ALA A 146 1.78 6.14 -29.39
C ALA A 146 0.52 6.04 -30.29
N SER A 147 -0.18 4.89 -30.26
CA SER A 147 -1.43 4.73 -31.02
C SER A 147 -2.53 5.72 -30.60
N LEU A 148 -2.64 6.03 -29.31
CA LEU A 148 -3.58 7.04 -28.80
C LEU A 148 -3.20 8.44 -29.29
N ALA A 149 -1.90 8.77 -29.26
CA ALA A 149 -1.39 10.05 -29.73
C ALA A 149 -1.61 10.24 -31.25
N ASP A 150 -1.36 9.20 -32.05
CA ASP A 150 -1.56 9.22 -33.49
C ASP A 150 -3.04 9.39 -33.87
N TYR A 151 -3.95 8.76 -33.14
CA TYR A 151 -5.38 8.78 -33.45
C TYR A 151 -6.11 10.01 -32.90
N TYR A 152 -5.97 10.30 -31.61
CA TYR A 152 -6.70 11.40 -30.93
C TYR A 152 -5.92 12.72 -30.93
N GLY A 153 -4.64 12.69 -31.28
CA GLY A 153 -3.71 13.81 -31.15
C GLY A 153 -2.99 13.79 -29.80
N PRO A 154 -1.72 14.24 -29.75
CA PRO A 154 -0.85 14.15 -28.58
C PRO A 154 -1.29 15.02 -27.40
N THR A 155 -2.13 16.02 -27.64
CA THR A 155 -2.65 16.95 -26.62
C THR A 155 -4.10 16.63 -26.21
N SER A 156 -4.69 15.55 -26.75
CA SER A 156 -6.02 15.11 -26.36
C SER A 156 -6.06 14.65 -24.90
N ALA A 157 -7.21 14.83 -24.25
CA ALA A 157 -7.41 14.31 -22.89
C ALA A 157 -7.16 12.79 -22.82
N HIS A 158 -7.65 12.04 -23.81
CA HIS A 158 -7.41 10.59 -23.93
C HIS A 158 -5.93 10.21 -23.88
N CYS A 159 -5.07 10.93 -24.61
CA CYS A 159 -3.64 10.67 -24.62
C CYS A 159 -2.96 11.16 -23.33
N LEU A 160 -3.26 12.38 -22.89
CA LEU A 160 -2.61 12.98 -21.72
C LEU A 160 -2.92 12.22 -20.43
N ASP A 161 -4.16 11.76 -20.23
CA ASP A 161 -4.53 11.00 -19.03
C ASP A 161 -3.89 9.61 -19.01
N ALA A 162 -3.82 8.95 -20.17
CA ALA A 162 -3.11 7.68 -20.34
C ALA A 162 -1.61 7.82 -20.05
N ILE A 163 -0.94 8.83 -20.64
CA ILE A 163 0.49 9.11 -20.40
C ILE A 163 0.75 9.42 -18.92
N ARG A 164 -0.08 10.27 -18.30
CA ARG A 164 0.10 10.65 -16.89
C ARG A 164 -0.04 9.46 -15.96
N SER A 165 -1.06 8.63 -16.15
CA SER A 165 -1.29 7.45 -15.32
C SER A 165 -0.15 6.43 -15.48
N TRP A 166 0.27 6.14 -16.71
CA TRP A 166 1.40 5.25 -16.99
C TRP A 166 2.71 5.78 -16.39
N HIS A 167 3.06 7.04 -16.68
CA HIS A 167 4.30 7.65 -16.18
C HIS A 167 4.33 7.72 -14.65
N SER A 168 3.19 8.05 -14.01
CA SER A 168 3.10 8.03 -12.55
C SER A 168 3.45 6.67 -11.96
N LEU A 169 3.01 5.57 -12.59
CA LEU A 169 3.30 4.22 -12.13
C LEU A 169 4.76 3.82 -12.37
N VAL A 170 5.32 4.15 -13.53
CA VAL A 170 6.75 3.92 -13.83
C VAL A 170 7.62 4.69 -12.84
N VAL A 171 7.36 5.98 -12.64
CA VAL A 171 8.08 6.80 -11.65
C VAL A 171 7.94 6.19 -10.25
N ARG A 172 6.77 5.67 -9.88
CA ARG A 172 6.58 4.99 -8.59
C ARG A 172 7.43 3.74 -8.44
N LEU A 173 7.72 2.99 -9.51
CA LEU A 173 8.65 1.85 -9.41
C LEU A 173 10.05 2.30 -8.96
N PHE A 174 10.52 3.45 -9.43
CA PHE A 174 11.85 3.96 -9.10
C PHE A 174 11.90 4.83 -7.84
N THR A 175 10.82 5.51 -7.51
CA THR A 175 10.78 6.49 -6.40
C THR A 175 10.22 5.92 -5.11
N THR A 176 9.23 5.03 -5.20
CA THR A 176 8.67 4.38 -4.02
C THR A 176 9.56 3.19 -3.71
N ARG A 177 10.52 3.42 -2.81
CA ARG A 177 11.39 2.40 -2.20
C ARG A 177 10.53 1.37 -1.46
N ARG A 178 9.81 0.50 -2.18
CA ARG A 178 8.85 -0.47 -1.61
C ARG A 178 9.47 -1.86 -1.43
N GLY A 179 10.78 -1.99 -1.64
CA GLY A 179 11.57 -3.20 -1.47
C GLY A 179 13.02 -2.90 -1.83
N ALA A 180 13.97 -3.55 -1.17
CA ALA A 180 15.37 -3.54 -1.61
C ALA A 180 15.54 -4.35 -2.91
N ASP A 181 14.74 -5.41 -3.03
CA ASP A 181 14.62 -6.27 -4.20
C ASP A 181 13.17 -6.23 -4.72
N THR A 182 13.00 -5.88 -5.99
CA THR A 182 11.70 -5.77 -6.64
C THR A 182 11.69 -6.56 -7.94
N THR A 183 10.73 -7.47 -8.08
CA THR A 183 10.53 -8.23 -9.33
C THR A 183 9.28 -7.75 -10.06
N VAL A 184 9.42 -7.45 -11.34
CA VAL A 184 8.34 -7.04 -12.25
C VAL A 184 8.07 -8.15 -13.28
N THR A 185 6.83 -8.64 -13.26
CA THR A 185 6.33 -9.70 -14.14
C THR A 185 5.12 -9.24 -14.95
N ARG A 186 4.80 -9.96 -16.02
CA ARG A 186 3.59 -9.73 -16.79
C ARG A 186 2.39 -10.31 -16.06
N ASP A 187 1.34 -9.52 -15.90
CA ASP A 187 0.07 -9.93 -15.27
C ASP A 187 -1.04 -10.14 -16.31
N GLY A 188 -1.02 -9.35 -17.38
CA GLY A 188 -2.04 -9.37 -18.41
C GLY A 188 -1.71 -8.47 -19.57
N ARG A 189 -2.71 -8.19 -20.42
CA ARG A 189 -2.55 -7.19 -21.49
C ARG A 189 -2.49 -5.81 -20.86
N PHE A 190 -1.42 -5.08 -21.14
CA PHE A 190 -1.08 -3.78 -20.58
C PHE A 190 -1.03 -3.77 -19.04
N SER A 191 -0.75 -4.93 -18.43
CA SER A 191 -0.74 -5.08 -16.97
C SER A 191 0.52 -5.76 -16.47
N LEU A 192 1.03 -5.29 -15.34
CA LEU A 192 2.24 -5.79 -14.68
C LEU A 192 1.92 -6.20 -13.24
N LEU A 193 2.58 -7.24 -12.76
CA LEU A 193 2.59 -7.64 -11.35
C LEU A 193 3.96 -7.36 -10.76
N ILE A 194 3.98 -6.64 -9.66
CA ILE A 194 5.17 -6.20 -8.96
C ILE A 194 5.20 -6.86 -7.60
N SER A 195 6.28 -7.59 -7.33
CA SER A 195 6.53 -8.26 -6.07
C SER A 195 7.76 -7.66 -5.40
N CYS A 196 7.59 -7.23 -4.16
CA CYS A 196 8.63 -6.73 -3.26
C CYS A 196 8.61 -7.56 -1.97
N ASP A 197 9.63 -7.44 -1.13
CA ASP A 197 9.80 -8.20 0.12
C ASP A 197 8.57 -8.23 1.05
N HIS A 198 7.75 -7.18 1.02
CA HIS A 198 6.62 -7.01 1.94
C HIS A 198 5.33 -6.52 1.26
N LEU A 199 5.33 -6.41 -0.07
CA LEU A 199 4.20 -5.91 -0.83
C LEU A 199 4.17 -6.56 -2.21
N ILE A 200 2.99 -7.06 -2.59
CA ILE A 200 2.69 -7.43 -3.96
C ILE A 200 1.60 -6.49 -4.45
N TYR A 201 1.74 -5.96 -5.66
CA TYR A 201 0.73 -5.10 -6.27
C TYR A 201 0.72 -5.23 -7.78
N ALA A 202 -0.42 -4.96 -8.38
CA ALA A 202 -0.61 -4.94 -9.82
C ALA A 202 -0.75 -3.51 -10.35
N VAL A 203 -0.19 -3.28 -11.53
CA VAL A 203 -0.43 -2.13 -12.39
C VAL A 203 -1.33 -2.63 -13.51
N VAL A 204 -2.58 -2.17 -13.55
CA VAL A 204 -3.60 -2.69 -14.48
C VAL A 204 -4.12 -1.57 -15.34
N PHE A 205 -4.19 -1.81 -16.65
CA PHE A 205 -4.86 -0.89 -17.58
C PHE A 205 -6.38 -1.06 -17.53
N HIS A 206 -7.08 0.05 -17.32
CA HIS A 206 -8.54 0.12 -17.34
C HIS A 206 -8.97 0.85 -18.60
N GLY A 207 -9.23 0.06 -19.64
CA GLY A 207 -9.85 0.58 -20.86
C GLY A 207 -11.21 1.19 -20.52
N TRP A 208 -11.41 2.45 -20.90
CA TRP A 208 -12.71 3.11 -20.74
C TRP A 208 -13.74 2.33 -21.55
N ARG A 209 -14.95 2.20 -21.01
CA ARG A 209 -16.04 1.55 -21.74
C ARG A 209 -16.57 2.53 -22.77
N ARG A 210 -16.96 2.02 -23.94
CA ARG A 210 -17.74 2.80 -24.90
C ARG A 210 -19.10 3.08 -24.31
N GLN A 211 -19.45 4.35 -24.21
CA GLN A 211 -20.73 4.83 -23.68
C GLN A 211 -21.48 5.58 -24.77
N CYS A 212 -22.80 5.58 -24.72
CA CYS A 212 -23.59 6.41 -25.61
C CYS A 212 -23.31 7.88 -25.33
N THR A 213 -23.17 8.70 -26.37
CA THR A 213 -22.96 10.15 -26.21
C THR A 213 -24.22 10.92 -25.82
N ASP A 214 -25.40 10.27 -25.88
CA ASP A 214 -26.63 10.87 -25.38
C ASP A 214 -26.63 10.85 -23.84
N PRO A 215 -26.65 12.01 -23.16
CA PRO A 215 -26.54 12.08 -21.70
C PRO A 215 -27.73 11.45 -20.97
N ALA A 216 -28.88 11.24 -21.63
CA ALA A 216 -30.04 10.56 -21.06
C ALA A 216 -29.98 9.03 -21.29
N CYS A 217 -29.01 8.53 -22.04
CA CYS A 217 -28.85 7.12 -22.37
C CYS A 217 -27.58 6.54 -21.73
N HIS A 218 -27.74 5.56 -20.85
CA HIS A 218 -26.63 4.93 -20.14
C HIS A 218 -26.10 3.68 -20.86
N ALA A 219 -26.41 3.51 -22.15
CA ALA A 219 -25.97 2.35 -22.91
C ALA A 219 -24.44 2.24 -22.92
N THR A 220 -23.94 1.03 -22.71
CA THR A 220 -22.51 0.71 -22.88
C THR A 220 -22.36 -0.27 -24.03
N ALA A 221 -21.34 -0.08 -24.87
CA ALA A 221 -21.05 -1.00 -25.95
C ALA A 221 -19.98 -2.00 -25.54
N SER A 222 -20.18 -3.26 -25.95
CA SER A 222 -19.15 -4.30 -25.95
C SER A 222 -18.25 -4.15 -27.18
N ASP A 223 -17.12 -4.85 -27.21
CA ASP A 223 -16.19 -4.78 -28.36
C ASP A 223 -16.75 -5.37 -29.65
N ASP A 224 -17.81 -6.20 -29.57
CA ASP A 224 -18.54 -6.72 -30.74
C ASP A 224 -19.56 -5.72 -31.32
N GLY A 225 -19.65 -4.51 -30.75
CA GLY A 225 -20.61 -3.48 -31.17
C GLY A 225 -21.99 -3.60 -30.54
N SER A 226 -22.25 -4.61 -29.70
CA SER A 226 -23.52 -4.78 -29.01
C SER A 226 -23.70 -3.76 -27.89
N TRP A 227 -24.90 -3.18 -27.78
CA TRP A 227 -25.26 -2.24 -26.72
C TRP A 227 -26.00 -2.94 -25.59
N ARG A 228 -25.61 -2.64 -24.35
CA ARG A 228 -26.21 -3.23 -23.15
C ARG A 228 -26.34 -2.21 -22.04
N LYS A 229 -27.28 -2.49 -21.14
CA LYS A 229 -27.40 -1.77 -19.88
C LYS A 229 -26.17 -2.09 -18.99
N PRO A 230 -25.52 -1.10 -18.39
CA PRO A 230 -24.43 -1.32 -17.44
C PRO A 230 -24.92 -1.93 -16.12
N TYR A 231 -26.18 -1.70 -15.77
CA TYR A 231 -26.90 -2.25 -14.61
C TYR A 231 -28.41 -2.23 -14.90
N GLU A 232 -29.19 -3.04 -14.18
CA GLU A 232 -30.60 -3.35 -14.53
C GLU A 232 -31.51 -2.11 -14.63
N SER A 233 -31.34 -1.15 -13.71
CA SER A 233 -32.10 0.10 -13.64
C SER A 233 -31.59 1.20 -14.56
N ALA A 234 -30.51 0.99 -15.31
CA ALA A 234 -29.94 2.01 -16.21
C ALA A 234 -30.92 2.34 -17.35
N PRO A 235 -31.22 3.63 -17.61
CA PRO A 235 -31.97 4.04 -18.79
C PRO A 235 -31.26 3.61 -20.07
N LEU A 236 -31.97 2.84 -20.90
CA LEU A 236 -31.56 2.48 -22.26
C LEU A 236 -32.63 2.99 -23.21
N LEU A 237 -32.33 4.07 -23.92
CA LEU A 237 -33.26 4.73 -24.81
C LEU A 237 -33.27 4.03 -26.17
N ALA A 238 -34.44 3.95 -26.82
CA ALA A 238 -34.58 3.34 -28.14
C ALA A 238 -34.21 4.35 -29.25
N HIS A 239 -32.92 4.47 -29.55
CA HIS A 239 -32.39 5.30 -30.64
C HIS A 239 -31.12 4.70 -31.24
N ALA A 240 -30.64 5.28 -32.35
CA ALA A 240 -29.32 4.97 -32.87
C ALA A 240 -28.25 5.47 -31.88
N HIS A 241 -27.47 4.55 -31.32
CA HIS A 241 -26.43 4.89 -30.36
C HIS A 241 -25.12 5.28 -31.06
N THR A 242 -24.53 6.40 -30.64
CA THR A 242 -23.19 6.83 -31.03
C THR A 242 -22.24 6.64 -29.86
N PRO A 243 -21.11 5.95 -30.01
CA PRO A 243 -20.15 5.77 -28.92
C PRO A 243 -19.32 7.04 -28.69
N ASN A 244 -18.93 7.27 -27.44
CA ASN A 244 -18.03 8.35 -27.03
C ASN A 244 -16.64 8.28 -27.67
N TYR A 245 -16.25 7.12 -28.21
CA TYR A 245 -15.13 6.97 -29.13
C TYR A 245 -15.38 5.81 -30.12
N PRO A 246 -14.80 5.85 -31.33
CA PRO A 246 -15.09 4.86 -32.37
C PRO A 246 -14.70 3.41 -32.02
N PHE A 247 -15.32 2.43 -32.70
CA PHE A 247 -15.03 1.00 -32.49
C PHE A 247 -13.67 0.57 -33.04
N ASP A 248 -13.21 1.23 -34.12
CA ASP A 248 -11.93 1.03 -34.78
C ASP A 248 -10.80 1.88 -34.21
N ALA A 249 -11.11 2.80 -33.28
CA ALA A 249 -10.13 3.61 -32.57
C ALA A 249 -9.38 2.80 -31.50
N PRO A 250 -8.11 3.13 -31.21
CA PRO A 250 -7.43 2.62 -30.01
C PRO A 250 -8.25 2.99 -28.77
N GLN A 251 -8.42 2.03 -27.86
CA GLN A 251 -9.22 2.20 -26.66
C GLN A 251 -8.53 3.17 -25.69
N PRO A 252 -9.13 4.33 -25.35
CA PRO A 252 -8.61 5.18 -24.29
C PRO A 252 -8.77 4.49 -22.93
N GLY A 253 -7.93 4.85 -21.97
CA GLY A 253 -7.92 4.26 -20.66
C GLY A 253 -6.79 4.81 -19.81
N ASP A 254 -6.72 4.33 -18.58
CA ASP A 254 -5.70 4.72 -17.61
C ASP A 254 -5.19 3.51 -16.83
N TRP A 255 -3.95 3.58 -16.39
CA TRP A 255 -3.39 2.56 -15.51
C TRP A 255 -3.62 2.90 -14.05
N SER A 256 -3.99 1.90 -13.25
CA SER A 256 -4.17 2.06 -11.81
C SER A 256 -3.44 0.98 -11.01
N PHE A 257 -3.20 1.32 -9.75
CA PHE A 257 -2.51 0.50 -8.76
C PHE A 257 -3.53 -0.31 -7.95
N HIS A 258 -3.28 -1.62 -7.79
CA HIS A 258 -4.08 -2.55 -6.97
C HIS A 258 -3.14 -3.31 -6.04
N SER A 259 -3.40 -3.31 -4.73
CA SER A 259 -2.64 -4.07 -3.72
C SER A 259 -3.55 -4.96 -2.90
#